data_AF-A0A3D5TJJ9-F1
#
_entry.id   AF-A0A3D5TJJ9-F1
#
_cell.length_a   1.000
_cell.length_b   1.000
_cell.length_c   1.000
_cell.angle_alpha   90.00
_cell.angle_beta   90.00
_cell.angle_gamma   90.00
#
_symmetry.space_group_name_H-M   'P 1'
#
loop_
_entity.id
_entity.type
_entity.pdbx_description
1 polymer ?
#
loop_
_entity_poly.entity_id
_entity_poly.type
_entity_poly.pdbx_seq_one_letter_code
_entity_poly.pdbx_strand_id
1 'polypeptide(L)'
;MINNPLFRKFKENSLWWVLIAVFLLMLGVVTVDTEIGITPTVKVIAFEAGNYEIKIIEKGGDFYILVLDEAERPVDGGSFKINKDKLPNPTRESIQGYLNKNEDVFKKALEKRGVDVESVDFRVLDEKDAVIEFPETYTIDLNLPEFRGTSNRRLANDPNRHEASHGINAMSRKQERGLANPRAGTGIHLGFDNKQQAVMTWIEEPEGSIKGLRNRGVIPAFFRSPPYEGRYKTYIIDANISGWDIITYLFDEWGAYNIGGQYRLNQLRNGQNIIVSNITDGPADFIVIGGAVALYLKDVDPNYFNSKQFKLFLKFQIERSMGIINGVGDLKKTDHTRRMLDMLKKDPSAKAIRDLLVDLYGKDWTNKILDF
;
A
#
# COMPACT_ATOMS: atom_id res chain seq x y z
N MET A 1 -22.56 44.69 23.98
CA MET A 1 -22.18 45.03 22.60
C MET A 1 -21.75 46.49 22.57
N ILE A 2 -20.47 46.76 22.37
CA ILE A 2 -19.91 48.12 22.37
C ILE A 2 -20.17 48.74 20.99
N ASN A 3 -20.97 49.81 20.94
CA ASN A 3 -21.36 50.52 19.72
C ASN A 3 -20.38 51.67 19.47
N ASN A 4 -19.17 51.36 19.00
CA ASN A 4 -18.13 52.35 18.73
C ASN A 4 -18.10 52.74 17.24
N PRO A 5 -18.28 54.03 16.88
CA PRO A 5 -18.33 54.50 15.49
C PRO A 5 -17.02 54.31 14.71
N LEU A 6 -15.87 54.14 15.37
CA LEU A 6 -14.60 53.77 14.70
C LEU A 6 -14.69 52.40 14.02
N PHE A 7 -15.46 51.45 14.57
CA PHE A 7 -15.62 50.11 13.98
C PHE A 7 -16.54 50.09 12.76
N ARG A 8 -17.41 51.08 12.58
CA ARG A 8 -18.27 51.17 11.38
C ARG A 8 -17.48 51.50 10.12
N LYS A 9 -16.49 52.40 10.21
CA LYS A 9 -15.63 52.75 9.06
C LYS A 9 -14.66 51.64 8.64
N PHE A 10 -14.34 50.70 9.53
CA PHE A 10 -13.50 49.54 9.19
C PHE A 10 -14.21 48.49 8.32
N LYS A 11 -15.55 48.49 8.28
CA LYS A 11 -16.32 47.50 7.51
C LYS A 11 -16.44 47.83 6.03
N GLU A 12 -16.21 49.08 5.63
CA GLU A 12 -16.50 49.58 4.28
C GLU A 12 -15.29 49.59 3.33
N ASN A 13 -14.07 49.36 3.82
CA ASN A 13 -12.88 49.29 2.98
C ASN A 13 -12.41 47.84 2.78
N SER A 14 -12.88 47.21 1.71
CA SER A 14 -12.47 45.86 1.26
C SER A 14 -10.96 45.74 1.05
N LEU A 15 -10.28 46.84 0.72
CA LEU A 15 -8.82 46.89 0.52
C LEU A 15 -8.03 46.57 1.80
N TRP A 16 -8.56 46.92 2.99
CA TRP A 16 -7.88 46.63 4.25
C TRP A 16 -7.90 45.15 4.61
N TRP A 17 -8.98 44.44 4.29
CA TRP A 17 -9.06 42.99 4.48
C TRP A 17 -8.13 42.24 3.52
N VAL A 18 -7.98 42.73 2.30
CA VAL A 18 -7.02 42.18 1.33
C VAL A 18 -5.58 42.44 1.78
N LEU A 19 -5.27 43.64 2.27
CA LEU A 19 -3.94 43.96 2.82
C LEU A 19 -3.61 43.14 4.08
N ILE A 20 -4.58 42.92 4.96
CA ILE A 20 -4.41 42.05 6.13
C ILE A 20 -4.18 40.59 5.70
N ALA A 21 -4.94 40.08 4.72
CA ALA A 21 -4.75 38.72 4.21
C ALA A 21 -3.38 38.54 3.53
N VAL A 22 -2.94 39.53 2.74
CA VAL A 22 -1.61 39.55 2.11
C VAL A 22 -0.50 39.66 3.17
N PHE A 23 -0.69 40.46 4.21
CA PHE A 23 0.28 40.59 5.30
C PHE A 23 0.36 39.33 6.18
N LEU A 24 -0.76 38.64 6.42
CA LEU A 24 -0.81 37.35 7.10
C LEU A 24 -0.19 36.21 6.27
N LEU A 25 -0.35 36.25 4.94
CA LEU A 25 0.33 35.34 4.01
C LEU A 25 1.85 35.59 3.96
N MET A 26 2.28 36.86 3.97
CA MET A 26 3.70 37.23 3.95
C MET A 26 4.42 36.97 5.28
N LEU A 27 3.71 36.98 6.41
CA LEU A 27 4.30 36.69 7.72
C LEU A 27 4.45 35.19 8.02
N GLY A 28 3.93 34.29 7.17
CA GLY A 28 4.04 32.85 7.39
C GLY A 28 3.34 32.35 8.66
N VAL A 29 2.41 33.14 9.23
CA VAL A 29 1.64 32.80 10.43
C VAL A 29 0.18 32.57 10.04
N VAL A 30 -0.06 31.56 9.22
CA VAL A 30 -1.35 30.86 9.20
C VAL A 30 -1.05 29.38 9.00
N THR A 31 -0.65 28.71 10.06
CA THR A 31 -0.98 27.29 10.22
C THR A 31 -2.48 27.24 10.50
N VAL A 32 -3.28 26.92 9.47
CA VAL A 32 -4.65 26.46 9.71
C VAL A 32 -4.51 25.11 10.38
N ASP A 33 -4.75 25.07 11.68
CA ASP A 33 -4.89 23.83 12.43
C ASP A 33 -6.24 23.21 12.01
N THR A 34 -6.23 22.53 10.86
CA THR A 34 -7.27 21.54 10.60
C THR A 34 -6.92 20.39 11.54
N GLU A 35 -7.73 20.15 12.56
CA GLU A 35 -7.67 18.97 13.45
C GLU A 35 -7.93 17.65 12.69
N ILE A 36 -7.40 17.51 11.49
CA ILE A 36 -7.26 16.27 10.75
C ILE A 36 -5.90 15.74 11.19
N GLY A 37 -5.93 14.75 12.09
CA GLY A 37 -4.74 14.10 12.62
C GLY A 37 -3.94 13.36 11.56
N ILE A 38 -3.25 14.11 10.69
CA ILE A 38 -2.17 13.61 9.85
C ILE A 38 -1.00 13.36 10.81
N THR A 39 -0.82 12.10 11.18
CA THR A 39 0.33 11.71 12.02
C THR A 39 1.58 11.72 11.13
N PRO A 40 2.71 12.31 11.57
CA PRO A 40 3.93 12.33 10.77
C PRO A 40 4.43 10.91 10.46
N THR A 41 5.02 10.82 9.28
CA THR A 41 5.59 9.67 8.57
C THR A 41 6.21 8.62 9.51
N VAL A 42 5.65 7.40 9.52
CA VAL A 42 6.26 6.25 10.19
C VAL A 42 7.29 5.65 9.25
N LYS A 43 8.59 5.88 9.52
CA LYS A 43 9.65 5.09 8.90
C LYS A 43 9.74 3.74 9.60
N VAL A 44 9.45 2.67 8.87
CA VAL A 44 9.54 1.29 9.37
C VAL A 44 10.79 0.67 8.78
N ILE A 45 11.78 0.34 9.61
CA ILE A 45 12.93 -0.48 9.21
C ILE A 45 12.65 -1.89 9.77
N ALA A 46 12.47 -2.89 8.90
CA ALA A 46 12.23 -4.28 9.31
C ALA A 46 13.53 -5.09 9.46
N PHE A 47 13.48 -6.13 10.30
CA PHE A 47 14.57 -6.99 10.72
C PHE A 47 14.01 -8.42 10.92
N GLU A 48 14.80 -9.45 10.66
CA GLU A 48 14.42 -10.85 10.91
C GLU A 48 15.38 -11.47 11.93
N ALA A 49 14.84 -12.10 12.97
CA ALA A 49 15.59 -12.74 14.06
C ALA A 49 14.92 -14.05 14.48
N GLY A 50 15.25 -15.14 13.79
CA GLY A 50 14.63 -16.46 14.05
C GLY A 50 13.13 -16.46 13.76
N ASN A 51 12.30 -16.90 14.71
CA ASN A 51 10.82 -16.88 14.59
C ASN A 51 10.20 -15.51 14.88
N TYR A 52 11.00 -14.45 15.01
CA TYR A 52 10.55 -13.12 15.36
C TYR A 52 10.99 -12.10 14.31
N GLU A 53 10.09 -11.19 13.96
CA GLU A 53 10.39 -10.02 13.13
C GLU A 53 10.62 -8.82 14.05
N ILE A 54 11.76 -8.13 13.93
CA ILE A 54 12.02 -6.91 14.68
C ILE A 54 11.71 -5.71 13.77
N LYS A 55 10.96 -4.71 14.22
CA LYS A 55 10.69 -3.47 13.46
C LYS A 55 11.16 -2.27 14.23
N ILE A 56 11.95 -1.39 13.61
CA ILE A 56 12.25 -0.08 14.16
C ILE A 56 11.29 0.94 13.55
N ILE A 57 10.53 1.62 14.39
CA ILE A 57 9.62 2.69 14.00
C ILE A 57 10.11 4.03 14.54
N GLU A 58 10.10 5.07 13.72
CA GLU A 58 10.26 6.45 14.18
C GLU A 58 8.89 7.06 14.50
N LYS A 59 8.72 7.61 15.70
CA LYS A 59 7.48 8.29 16.12
C LYS A 59 7.79 9.46 17.04
N GLY A 60 7.40 10.66 16.64
CA GLY A 60 7.60 11.87 17.45
C GLY A 60 9.07 12.22 17.70
N GLY A 61 9.96 11.81 16.79
CA GLY A 61 11.41 11.99 16.91
C GLY A 61 12.12 10.96 17.79
N ASP A 62 11.38 10.00 18.38
CA ASP A 62 11.94 8.85 19.09
C ASP A 62 11.92 7.60 18.20
N PHE A 63 12.85 6.67 18.44
CA PHE A 63 12.86 5.37 17.79
C PHE A 63 12.28 4.31 18.72
N TYR A 64 11.54 3.35 18.19
CA TYR A 64 11.03 2.21 18.93
C TYR A 64 11.42 0.93 18.21
N ILE A 65 12.05 0.00 18.92
CA ILE A 65 12.24 -1.38 18.46
C ILE A 65 11.00 -2.16 18.89
N LEU A 66 10.35 -2.83 17.96
CA LEU A 66 9.22 -3.75 18.19
C LEU A 66 9.70 -5.16 17.86
N VAL A 67 9.46 -6.11 18.75
CA VAL A 67 9.63 -7.53 18.47
C VAL A 67 8.26 -8.12 18.17
N LEU A 68 8.11 -8.73 17.01
CA LEU A 68 6.87 -9.31 16.51
C LEU A 68 7.00 -10.83 16.43
N ASP A 69 5.92 -11.56 16.69
CA ASP A 69 5.85 -13.01 16.48
C ASP A 69 5.68 -13.39 14.99
N GLU A 70 5.64 -14.69 14.68
CA GLU A 70 5.41 -15.21 13.32
C GLU A 70 4.09 -14.74 12.66
N ALA A 71 3.15 -14.19 13.44
CA ALA A 71 1.90 -13.62 12.96
C ALA A 71 1.95 -12.08 12.88
N GLU A 72 3.15 -11.49 12.92
CA GLU A 72 3.43 -10.05 12.95
C GLU A 72 2.80 -9.29 14.13
N ARG A 73 2.49 -9.99 15.23
CA ARG A 73 1.91 -9.35 16.42
C ARG A 73 3.02 -8.92 17.36
N PRO A 74 2.98 -7.70 17.93
CA PRO A 74 3.90 -7.31 18.97
C PRO A 74 3.90 -8.33 20.10
N VAL A 75 5.06 -8.90 20.37
CA VAL A 75 5.29 -9.72 21.56
C VAL A 75 5.04 -8.80 22.76
N ASP A 76 4.27 -9.26 23.75
CA ASP A 76 3.97 -8.43 24.91
C ASP A 76 5.27 -8.02 25.62
N GLY A 77 5.44 -6.71 25.83
CA GLY A 77 6.68 -6.13 26.35
C GLY A 77 7.90 -6.18 25.41
N GLY A 78 7.73 -6.61 24.15
CA GLY A 78 8.75 -6.58 23.09
C GLY A 78 8.95 -5.21 22.44
N SER A 79 8.46 -4.13 23.06
CA SER A 79 8.70 -2.77 22.58
C SER A 79 9.75 -2.06 23.43
N PHE A 80 10.75 -1.48 22.76
CA PHE A 80 11.86 -0.77 23.40
C PHE A 80 11.97 0.62 22.81
N LYS A 81 11.80 1.65 23.65
CA LYS A 81 12.04 3.03 23.24
C LYS A 81 13.55 3.32 23.26
N ILE A 82 14.09 3.77 22.13
CA ILE A 82 15.42 4.35 22.04
C ILE A 82 15.26 5.87 22.09
N ASN A 83 15.80 6.49 23.14
CA ASN A 83 15.81 7.94 23.25
C ASN A 83 16.73 8.53 22.17
N LYS A 84 16.27 9.57 21.47
CA LYS A 84 17.01 10.28 20.42
C LYS A 84 18.40 10.74 20.86
N ASP A 85 18.56 11.12 22.14
CA ASP A 85 19.87 11.54 22.68
C ASP A 85 20.92 10.42 22.67
N LYS A 86 20.47 9.16 22.70
CA LYS A 86 21.34 7.98 22.62
C LYS A 86 21.64 7.57 21.18
N LEU A 87 20.92 8.13 20.21
CA LEU A 87 21.05 7.81 18.79
C LEU A 87 20.80 9.07 17.93
N PRO A 88 21.64 10.11 18.04
CA PRO A 88 21.37 11.43 17.47
C PRO A 88 21.39 11.47 15.94
N ASN A 89 22.12 10.53 15.31
CA ASN A 89 22.14 10.29 13.87
C ASN A 89 21.80 8.81 13.60
N PRO A 90 20.54 8.48 13.32
CA PRO A 90 20.06 7.12 13.10
C PRO A 90 20.47 6.61 11.70
N THR A 91 21.76 6.34 11.51
CA THR A 91 22.25 5.60 10.33
C THR A 91 22.15 4.10 10.58
N ARG A 92 22.23 3.30 9.52
CA ARG A 92 22.33 1.84 9.64
C ARG A 92 23.44 1.41 10.59
N GLU A 93 24.64 1.97 10.44
CA GLU A 93 25.76 1.62 11.32
C GLU A 93 25.52 2.03 12.77
N SER A 94 24.89 3.19 13.01
CA SER A 94 24.65 3.65 14.38
C SER A 94 23.56 2.83 15.08
N ILE A 95 22.52 2.41 14.34
CA ILE A 95 21.47 1.52 14.82
C ILE A 95 22.05 0.13 15.11
N GLN A 96 22.78 -0.47 14.16
CA GLN A 96 23.42 -1.77 14.36
C GLN A 96 24.39 -1.73 15.54
N GLY A 97 25.21 -0.69 15.63
CA GLY A 97 26.14 -0.48 16.73
C GLY A 97 25.43 -0.36 18.07
N TYR A 98 24.26 0.30 18.12
CA TYR A 98 23.45 0.39 19.33
C TYR A 98 22.81 -0.95 19.70
N LEU A 99 22.28 -1.71 18.74
CA LEU A 99 21.72 -3.04 18.98
C LEU A 99 22.78 -3.98 19.54
N ASN A 100 23.96 -4.05 18.92
CA ASN A 100 25.07 -4.89 19.38
C ASN A 100 25.55 -4.51 20.78
N LYS A 101 25.68 -3.19 21.04
CA LYS A 101 26.12 -2.71 22.37
C LYS A 101 25.12 -3.03 23.49
N ASN A 102 23.84 -3.18 23.15
CA ASN A 102 22.77 -3.41 24.11
C ASN A 102 22.14 -4.81 23.96
N GLU A 103 22.79 -5.72 23.25
CA GLU A 103 22.26 -7.05 22.92
C GLU A 103 21.84 -7.82 24.18
N ASP A 104 22.70 -7.87 25.19
CA ASP A 104 22.42 -8.51 26.48
C ASP A 104 21.20 -7.91 27.18
N VAL A 105 20.98 -6.60 27.05
CA VAL A 105 19.84 -5.91 27.65
C VAL A 105 18.55 -6.34 26.98
N PHE A 106 18.56 -6.42 25.64
CA PHE A 106 17.42 -6.88 24.87
C PHE A 106 17.14 -8.36 25.11
N LYS A 107 18.15 -9.22 25.05
CA LYS A 107 18.02 -10.66 25.32
C LYS A 107 17.47 -10.91 26.73
N LYS A 108 18.03 -10.32 27.78
CA LYS A 108 17.50 -10.45 29.15
C LYS A 108 16.05 -9.96 29.28
N ALA A 109 15.70 -8.89 28.57
CA ALA A 109 14.35 -8.35 28.57
C ALA A 109 13.35 -9.26 27.84
N LEU A 110 13.80 -10.01 26.83
CA LEU A 110 13.03 -10.99 26.10
C LEU A 110 12.91 -12.31 26.89
N GLU A 111 14.00 -12.81 27.48
CA GLU A 111 14.03 -13.99 28.36
C GLU A 111 13.06 -13.85 29.54
N LYS A 112 13.08 -12.69 30.21
CA LYS A 112 12.17 -12.39 31.32
C LYS A 112 10.69 -12.51 30.93
N ARG A 113 10.40 -12.49 29.63
CA ARG A 113 9.06 -12.52 29.04
C ARG A 113 8.76 -13.84 28.33
N GLY A 114 9.60 -14.86 28.53
CA GLY A 114 9.39 -16.21 28.00
C GLY A 114 9.70 -16.34 26.50
N VAL A 115 10.43 -15.38 25.93
CA VAL A 115 10.97 -15.50 24.57
C VAL A 115 12.27 -16.29 24.65
N ASP A 116 12.40 -17.32 23.80
CA ASP A 116 13.66 -18.05 23.63
C ASP A 116 14.63 -17.18 22.83
N VAL A 117 15.71 -16.73 23.49
CA VAL A 117 16.65 -15.75 22.93
C VAL A 117 17.93 -16.38 22.37
N GLU A 118 18.11 -17.70 22.50
CA GLU A 118 19.31 -18.37 21.95
C GLU A 118 19.38 -18.24 20.41
N SER A 119 18.25 -17.90 19.78
CA SER A 119 18.10 -17.72 18.33
C SER A 119 17.97 -16.26 17.86
N VAL A 120 17.98 -15.27 18.77
CA VAL A 120 17.75 -13.86 18.40
C VAL A 120 19.05 -13.23 17.90
N ASP A 121 19.12 -13.01 16.59
CA ASP A 121 20.20 -12.30 15.89
C ASP A 121 19.71 -10.91 15.47
N PHE A 122 20.32 -9.86 16.01
CA PHE A 122 19.95 -8.48 15.69
C PHE A 122 20.71 -8.04 14.43
N ARG A 123 20.09 -8.09 13.25
CA ARG A 123 20.71 -7.62 11.99
C ARG A 123 19.91 -6.52 11.30
N VAL A 124 20.52 -5.36 11.06
CA VAL A 124 19.97 -4.33 10.19
C VAL A 124 20.02 -4.83 8.75
N LEU A 125 18.85 -5.18 8.20
CA LEU A 125 18.67 -5.56 6.80
C LEU A 125 19.01 -4.39 5.87
N ASP A 126 19.38 -4.70 4.63
CA ASP A 126 19.75 -3.69 3.64
C ASP A 126 18.53 -2.82 3.27
N GLU A 127 18.75 -1.53 2.93
CA GLU A 127 17.66 -0.59 2.54
C GLU A 127 16.83 -1.12 1.36
N LYS A 128 17.38 -2.04 0.57
CA LYS A 128 16.69 -2.70 -0.55
C LYS A 128 15.64 -3.72 -0.12
N ASP A 129 15.71 -4.20 1.12
CA ASP A 129 14.92 -5.32 1.64
C ASP A 129 13.91 -4.91 2.74
N ALA A 130 14.00 -3.70 3.30
CA ALA A 130 13.33 -3.39 4.58
C ALA A 130 12.29 -2.26 4.57
N VAL A 131 12.08 -1.49 3.49
CA VAL A 131 11.11 -0.38 3.51
C VAL A 131 10.43 -0.16 2.15
N ILE A 132 9.12 -0.40 2.07
CA ILE A 132 8.27 0.14 1.00
C ILE A 132 7.79 1.51 1.47
N GLU A 133 8.64 2.52 1.32
CA GLU A 133 8.25 3.93 1.52
C GLU A 133 7.43 4.39 0.31
N PHE A 134 6.11 4.21 0.37
CA PHE A 134 5.22 4.95 -0.53
C PHE A 134 5.38 6.45 -0.23
N PRO A 135 5.67 7.30 -1.22
CA PRO A 135 5.95 8.72 -0.99
C PRO A 135 4.79 9.47 -0.33
N GLU A 136 3.56 8.95 -0.40
CA GLU A 136 2.37 9.52 0.23
C GLU A 136 1.44 8.40 0.73
N THR A 137 1.61 7.98 1.99
CA THR A 137 0.61 7.16 2.70
C THR A 137 -0.17 8.03 3.66
N TYR A 138 -1.49 7.89 3.66
CA TYR A 138 -2.37 8.59 4.59
C TYR A 138 -3.37 7.61 5.21
N THR A 139 -3.68 7.84 6.47
CA THR A 139 -4.68 7.07 7.23
C THR A 139 -5.99 7.83 7.20
N ILE A 140 -7.06 7.18 6.75
CA ILE A 140 -8.42 7.74 6.85
C ILE A 140 -9.11 7.14 8.08
N ASP A 141 -9.55 8.02 8.99
CA ASP A 141 -10.47 7.64 10.06
C ASP A 141 -11.89 7.50 9.48
N LEU A 142 -12.31 6.26 9.28
CA LEU A 142 -13.64 5.91 8.81
C LEU A 142 -14.76 6.29 9.80
N ASN A 143 -14.44 6.75 11.02
CA ASN A 143 -15.42 7.18 12.02
C ASN A 143 -15.92 8.61 11.85
N LEU A 144 -15.28 9.42 10.99
CA LEU A 144 -15.62 10.82 10.76
C LEU A 144 -17.06 10.95 10.18
N PRO A 145 -17.84 12.00 10.55
CA PRO A 145 -19.26 12.12 10.21
C PRO A 145 -19.56 12.10 8.71
N GLU A 146 -18.63 12.62 7.91
CA GLU A 146 -18.68 12.64 6.44
C GLU A 146 -18.71 11.23 5.84
N PHE A 147 -18.14 10.25 6.56
CA PHE A 147 -18.12 8.83 6.20
C PHE A 147 -19.32 8.06 6.74
N ARG A 148 -20.20 8.69 7.55
CA ARG A 148 -21.43 8.08 8.09
C ARG A 148 -22.65 8.25 7.16
N GLY A 149 -22.57 9.13 6.17
CA GLY A 149 -23.69 9.52 5.30
C GLY A 149 -24.02 8.56 4.14
N THR A 150 -23.19 7.56 3.86
CA THR A 150 -23.45 6.54 2.81
C THR A 150 -23.12 5.16 3.37
N SER A 151 -24.11 4.40 3.85
CA SER A 151 -24.06 2.94 4.13
C SER A 151 -22.84 2.28 4.84
N ASN A 152 -21.82 3.01 5.30
CA ASN A 152 -20.45 2.52 5.51
C ASN A 152 -20.27 1.66 6.77
N ARG A 153 -21.18 1.72 7.75
CA ARG A 153 -21.19 0.75 8.86
C ARG A 153 -21.49 -0.67 8.38
N ARG A 154 -22.18 -0.85 7.25
CA ARG A 154 -22.40 -2.18 6.65
C ARG A 154 -21.17 -2.68 5.89
N LEU A 155 -20.34 -1.81 5.30
CA LEU A 155 -19.17 -2.22 4.50
C LEU A 155 -18.04 -2.85 5.34
N ALA A 156 -17.86 -2.43 6.59
CA ALA A 156 -16.92 -3.08 7.52
C ALA A 156 -17.32 -4.52 7.90
N ASN A 157 -18.62 -4.84 7.82
CA ASN A 157 -19.17 -6.18 8.06
C ASN A 157 -19.63 -6.87 6.76
N ASP A 158 -19.29 -6.32 5.60
CA ASP A 158 -19.69 -6.87 4.31
C ASP A 158 -18.83 -8.11 4.00
N PRO A 159 -19.44 -9.28 3.72
CA PRO A 159 -18.71 -10.46 3.26
C PRO A 159 -17.93 -10.22 1.95
N ASN A 160 -18.14 -9.08 1.29
CA ASN A 160 -17.42 -8.67 0.10
C ASN A 160 -16.48 -7.47 0.34
N ARG A 161 -15.41 -7.69 1.14
CA ARG A 161 -14.32 -6.71 1.37
C ARG A 161 -13.67 -6.17 0.08
N HIS A 162 -13.81 -6.89 -1.03
CA HIS A 162 -13.47 -6.41 -2.39
C HIS A 162 -14.26 -5.14 -2.74
N GLU A 163 -15.58 -5.20 -2.70
CA GLU A 163 -16.47 -4.06 -3.02
C GLU A 163 -16.36 -2.94 -1.99
N ALA A 164 -16.16 -3.30 -0.72
CA ALA A 164 -15.89 -2.30 0.31
C ALA A 164 -14.61 -1.50 0.01
N SER A 165 -13.58 -2.15 -0.54
CA SER A 165 -12.35 -1.48 -0.98
C SER A 165 -12.62 -0.48 -2.10
N HIS A 166 -13.46 -0.83 -3.09
CA HIS A 166 -13.87 0.12 -4.13
C HIS A 166 -14.61 1.33 -3.56
N GLY A 167 -15.48 1.13 -2.57
CA GLY A 167 -16.15 2.22 -1.86
C GLY A 167 -15.16 3.17 -1.18
N ILE A 168 -14.16 2.63 -0.48
CA ILE A 168 -13.07 3.39 0.16
C ILE A 168 -12.26 4.17 -0.91
N ASN A 169 -11.87 3.50 -1.99
CA ASN A 169 -11.12 4.11 -3.09
C ASN A 169 -11.94 5.19 -3.85
N ALA A 170 -13.25 5.01 -3.97
CA ALA A 170 -14.14 6.02 -4.56
C ALA A 170 -14.29 7.26 -3.69
N MET A 171 -14.37 7.09 -2.37
CA MET A 171 -14.44 8.19 -1.42
C MET A 171 -13.14 9.00 -1.40
N SER A 172 -11.98 8.34 -1.41
CA SER A 172 -10.68 8.99 -1.48
C SER A 172 -10.56 9.86 -2.73
N ARG A 173 -10.96 9.32 -3.89
CA ARG A 173 -11.06 10.07 -5.15
C ARG A 173 -11.98 11.28 -5.03
N LYS A 174 -13.11 11.16 -4.33
CA LYS A 174 -14.06 12.27 -4.19
C LYS A 174 -13.52 13.40 -3.31
N GLN A 175 -12.81 13.06 -2.23
CA GLN A 175 -12.16 14.05 -1.36
C GLN A 175 -11.09 14.82 -2.13
N GLU A 176 -10.22 14.12 -2.84
CA GLU A 176 -9.18 14.73 -3.67
C GLU A 176 -9.74 15.48 -4.89
N ARG A 177 -10.82 14.99 -5.53
CA ARG A 177 -11.47 15.70 -6.65
C ARG A 177 -12.21 16.98 -6.22
N GLY A 178 -12.48 17.17 -4.92
CA GLY A 178 -12.86 18.46 -4.36
C GLY A 178 -11.77 19.53 -4.52
N LEU A 179 -10.54 19.11 -4.82
CA LEU A 179 -9.36 19.90 -5.14
C LEU A 179 -9.09 19.85 -6.66
N ALA A 180 -10.02 20.41 -7.46
CA ALA A 180 -9.85 20.90 -8.83
C ALA A 180 -9.34 20.01 -10.00
N ASN A 181 -8.86 18.77 -9.83
CA ASN A 181 -8.31 17.99 -10.96
C ASN A 181 -8.96 16.60 -11.19
N PRO A 182 -9.76 16.41 -12.26
CA PRO A 182 -10.41 15.13 -12.58
C PRO A 182 -9.46 14.02 -13.08
N ARG A 183 -8.18 14.32 -13.35
CA ARG A 183 -7.12 13.34 -13.67
C ARG A 183 -6.15 13.07 -12.52
N ALA A 184 -6.47 13.49 -11.30
CA ALA A 184 -5.49 13.52 -10.21
C ALA A 184 -4.94 12.15 -9.79
N GLY A 185 -5.68 11.05 -10.01
CA GLY A 185 -5.30 9.71 -9.56
C GLY A 185 -6.41 8.96 -8.82
N THR A 186 -6.03 7.89 -8.16
CA THR A 186 -6.89 7.05 -7.31
C THR A 186 -6.19 6.76 -5.98
N GLY A 187 -6.89 6.98 -4.86
CA GLY A 187 -6.44 6.45 -3.58
C GLY A 187 -6.70 4.96 -3.53
N ILE A 188 -5.65 4.16 -3.35
CA ILE A 188 -5.71 2.71 -3.27
C ILE A 188 -5.60 2.28 -1.81
N HIS A 189 -6.63 1.59 -1.33
CA HIS A 189 -6.67 0.99 -0.01
C HIS A 189 -5.66 -0.16 0.11
N LEU A 190 -4.73 0.01 1.05
CA LEU A 190 -3.65 -0.93 1.33
C LEU A 190 -4.00 -1.87 2.49
N GLY A 191 -4.94 -1.52 3.36
CA GLY A 191 -5.37 -2.37 4.46
C GLY A 191 -5.76 -1.55 5.68
N PHE A 192 -5.84 -2.22 6.83
CA PHE A 192 -6.12 -1.55 8.09
C PHE A 192 -4.86 -1.52 8.96
N ASP A 193 -4.62 -0.39 9.64
CA ASP A 193 -3.57 -0.31 10.66
C ASP A 193 -4.00 -0.98 11.98
N ASN A 194 -3.12 -0.97 12.98
CA ASN A 194 -3.38 -1.56 14.30
C ASN A 194 -4.54 -0.89 15.06
N LYS A 195 -5.00 0.29 14.61
CA LYS A 195 -6.15 1.01 15.15
C LYS A 195 -7.41 0.83 14.30
N GLN A 196 -7.39 -0.10 13.33
CA GLN A 196 -8.48 -0.35 12.38
C GLN A 196 -8.80 0.86 11.47
N GLN A 197 -7.81 1.72 11.22
CA GLN A 197 -7.91 2.82 10.26
C GLN A 197 -7.49 2.35 8.87
N ALA A 198 -8.17 2.81 7.82
CA ALA A 198 -7.82 2.46 6.45
C ALA A 198 -6.51 3.16 6.07
N VAL A 199 -5.49 2.36 5.76
CA VAL A 199 -4.22 2.81 5.18
C VAL A 199 -4.41 2.90 3.68
N MET A 200 -4.09 4.04 3.10
CA MET A 200 -4.20 4.25 1.66
C MET A 200 -2.92 4.86 1.10
N THR A 201 -2.73 4.66 -0.20
CA THR A 201 -1.73 5.40 -0.97
C THR A 201 -2.40 6.06 -2.16
N TRP A 202 -2.03 7.31 -2.45
CA TRP A 202 -2.46 7.96 -3.68
C TRP A 202 -1.61 7.44 -4.83
N ILE A 203 -2.26 7.11 -5.95
CA ILE A 203 -1.59 6.71 -7.19
C ILE A 203 -2.06 7.65 -8.28
N GLU A 204 -1.14 8.41 -8.87
CA GLU A 204 -1.48 9.33 -9.96
C GLU A 204 -1.97 8.54 -11.19
N GLU A 205 -2.87 9.13 -11.97
CA GLU A 205 -3.31 8.52 -13.23
C GLU A 205 -2.23 8.72 -14.30
N PRO A 206 -1.66 7.65 -14.86
CA PRO A 206 -0.67 7.78 -15.94
C PRO A 206 -1.30 8.22 -17.25
N GLU A 207 -0.47 8.70 -18.19
CA GLU A 207 -0.89 8.80 -19.58
C GLU A 207 -1.16 7.41 -20.16
N GLY A 208 -2.32 7.26 -20.80
CA GLY A 208 -2.73 6.02 -21.43
C GLY A 208 -4.18 5.66 -21.14
N SER A 209 -4.57 4.46 -21.57
CA SER A 209 -5.92 3.95 -21.37
C SER A 209 -5.94 2.42 -21.48
N ILE A 210 -6.97 1.77 -20.97
CA ILE A 210 -7.16 0.32 -21.08
C ILE A 210 -7.35 -0.09 -22.54
N LYS A 211 -8.07 0.72 -23.32
CA LYS A 211 -8.18 0.55 -24.78
C LYS A 211 -6.81 0.64 -25.45
N GLY A 212 -5.96 1.58 -25.03
CA GLY A 212 -4.58 1.71 -25.51
C GLY A 212 -3.75 0.46 -25.21
N LEU A 213 -3.78 0.00 -23.95
CA LEU A 213 -3.15 -1.24 -23.48
C LEU A 213 -3.57 -2.44 -24.34
N ARG A 214 -4.89 -2.60 -24.58
CA ARG A 214 -5.45 -3.66 -25.41
C ARG A 214 -4.93 -3.59 -26.85
N ASN A 215 -4.96 -2.41 -27.46
CA ASN A 215 -4.57 -2.21 -28.85
C ASN A 215 -3.06 -2.40 -29.07
N ARG A 216 -2.24 -2.14 -28.04
CA ARG A 216 -0.80 -2.40 -28.09
C ARG A 216 -0.46 -3.89 -28.15
N GLY A 217 -1.38 -4.76 -27.71
CA GLY A 217 -1.20 -6.21 -27.79
C GLY A 217 -0.16 -6.77 -26.82
N VAL A 218 0.17 -6.04 -25.75
CA VAL A 218 1.16 -6.46 -24.74
C VAL A 218 0.61 -7.48 -23.72
N ILE A 219 -0.70 -7.74 -23.75
CA ILE A 219 -1.32 -8.75 -22.89
C ILE A 219 -0.99 -10.14 -23.46
N PRO A 220 -0.38 -11.03 -22.66
CA PRO A 220 0.05 -12.36 -23.10
C PRO A 220 -1.08 -13.15 -23.78
N ALA A 221 -0.74 -13.92 -24.81
CA ALA A 221 -1.72 -14.64 -25.62
C ALA A 221 -2.53 -15.64 -24.78
N PHE A 222 -1.88 -16.33 -23.84
CA PHE A 222 -2.57 -17.29 -22.96
C PHE A 222 -3.67 -16.62 -22.12
N PHE A 223 -3.46 -15.38 -21.66
CA PHE A 223 -4.44 -14.67 -20.85
C PHE A 223 -5.68 -14.24 -21.65
N ARG A 224 -5.55 -14.15 -22.98
CA ARG A 224 -6.62 -13.76 -23.91
C ARG A 224 -7.45 -14.95 -24.39
N SER A 225 -7.17 -16.16 -23.91
CA SER A 225 -7.77 -17.41 -24.41
C SER A 225 -8.39 -18.22 -23.27
N PRO A 226 -9.37 -19.09 -23.57
CA PRO A 226 -9.89 -20.04 -22.58
C PRO A 226 -8.77 -20.87 -21.93
N PRO A 227 -8.87 -21.18 -20.63
CA PRO A 227 -9.95 -20.82 -19.71
C PRO A 227 -9.78 -19.45 -19.02
N TYR A 228 -8.73 -18.69 -19.33
CA TYR A 228 -8.34 -17.48 -18.59
C TYR A 228 -9.01 -16.19 -19.08
N GLU A 229 -9.72 -16.27 -20.20
CA GLU A 229 -10.32 -15.11 -20.87
C GLU A 229 -11.36 -14.36 -20.02
N GLY A 230 -11.88 -14.95 -18.94
CA GLY A 230 -12.91 -14.33 -18.10
C GLY A 230 -12.52 -12.94 -17.59
N ARG A 231 -11.36 -12.81 -16.95
CA ARG A 231 -10.88 -11.50 -16.45
C ARG A 231 -10.37 -10.59 -17.55
N TYR A 232 -9.75 -11.15 -18.60
CA TYR A 232 -9.38 -10.38 -19.76
C TYR A 232 -10.62 -9.70 -20.36
N LYS A 233 -11.72 -10.43 -20.52
CA LYS A 233 -12.98 -9.88 -20.99
C LYS A 233 -13.49 -8.80 -20.05
N THR A 234 -13.66 -9.10 -18.76
CA THR A 234 -14.21 -8.15 -17.77
C THR A 234 -13.39 -6.84 -17.71
N TYR A 235 -12.08 -6.93 -17.55
CA TYR A 235 -11.26 -5.76 -17.20
C TYR A 235 -10.59 -5.08 -18.39
N ILE A 236 -10.42 -5.77 -19.52
CA ILE A 236 -9.72 -5.21 -20.69
C ILE A 236 -10.68 -4.95 -21.84
N ILE A 237 -11.68 -5.81 -22.04
CA ILE A 237 -12.67 -5.62 -23.11
C ILE A 237 -13.83 -4.76 -22.61
N ASP A 238 -14.52 -5.22 -21.57
CA ASP A 238 -15.82 -4.70 -21.12
C ASP A 238 -15.68 -3.42 -20.28
N ALA A 239 -14.59 -3.24 -19.54
CA ALA A 239 -14.31 -2.01 -18.77
C ALA A 239 -14.42 -0.73 -19.62
N ASN A 240 -14.02 -0.80 -20.89
CA ASN A 240 -14.13 0.31 -21.85
C ASN A 240 -15.58 0.67 -22.18
N ILE A 241 -16.49 -0.32 -22.18
CA ILE A 241 -17.92 -0.13 -22.49
C ILE A 241 -18.61 0.62 -21.34
N SER A 242 -18.17 0.37 -20.11
CA SER A 242 -18.72 0.98 -18.89
C SER A 242 -18.13 2.35 -18.54
N GLY A 243 -17.27 2.92 -19.41
CA GLY A 243 -16.67 4.24 -19.20
C GLY A 243 -15.46 4.25 -18.26
N TRP A 244 -14.90 3.08 -17.93
CA TRP A 244 -13.73 2.92 -17.05
C TRP A 244 -12.41 2.79 -17.83
N ASP A 245 -12.27 3.49 -18.96
CA ASP A 245 -11.07 3.45 -19.81
C ASP A 245 -9.91 4.28 -19.22
N ILE A 246 -9.50 3.95 -17.99
CA ILE A 246 -8.41 4.57 -17.22
C ILE A 246 -7.54 3.50 -16.57
N ILE A 247 -6.23 3.73 -16.46
CA ILE A 247 -5.30 2.72 -15.96
C ILE A 247 -5.45 2.52 -14.44
N THR A 248 -5.71 3.58 -13.67
CA THR A 248 -5.88 3.41 -12.21
C THR A 248 -7.12 2.60 -11.83
N TYR A 249 -8.07 2.37 -12.75
CA TYR A 249 -9.15 1.39 -12.53
C TYR A 249 -8.60 -0.04 -12.38
N LEU A 250 -7.60 -0.42 -13.20
CA LEU A 250 -6.94 -1.72 -13.05
C LEU A 250 -6.17 -1.83 -11.72
N PHE A 251 -5.63 -0.72 -11.23
CA PHE A 251 -4.97 -0.66 -9.92
C PHE A 251 -5.96 -0.76 -8.76
N ASP A 252 -7.13 -0.12 -8.89
CA ASP A 252 -8.26 -0.21 -7.94
C ASP A 252 -8.72 -1.66 -7.82
N GLU A 253 -8.96 -2.34 -8.94
CA GLU A 253 -9.34 -3.76 -8.98
C GLU A 253 -8.27 -4.67 -8.39
N TRP A 254 -6.99 -4.46 -8.70
CA TRP A 254 -5.92 -5.25 -8.10
C TRP A 254 -5.87 -5.08 -6.58
N GLY A 255 -5.94 -3.85 -6.10
CA GLY A 255 -6.00 -3.55 -4.66
C GLY A 255 -7.20 -4.21 -3.99
N ALA A 256 -8.38 -4.12 -4.60
CA ALA A 256 -9.61 -4.74 -4.10
C ALA A 256 -9.50 -6.27 -4.04
N TYR A 257 -8.93 -6.92 -5.06
CA TYR A 257 -8.68 -8.36 -5.04
C TYR A 257 -7.72 -8.78 -3.95
N ASN A 258 -6.64 -8.01 -3.74
CA ASN A 258 -5.69 -8.28 -2.68
C ASN A 258 -6.32 -8.09 -1.29
N ILE A 259 -7.14 -7.06 -1.08
CA ILE A 259 -7.87 -6.84 0.19
C ILE A 259 -8.89 -7.95 0.45
N GLY A 260 -9.71 -8.28 -0.56
CA GLY A 260 -10.70 -9.34 -0.46
C GLY A 260 -10.06 -10.71 -0.24
N GLY A 261 -8.96 -10.99 -0.95
CA GLY A 261 -8.19 -12.22 -0.81
C GLY A 261 -7.56 -12.35 0.57
N GLN A 262 -6.91 -11.30 1.08
CA GLN A 262 -6.32 -11.31 2.42
C GLN A 262 -7.37 -11.55 3.52
N TYR A 263 -8.54 -10.90 3.43
CA TYR A 263 -9.61 -11.09 4.40
C TYR A 263 -10.11 -12.55 4.40
N ARG A 264 -10.35 -13.11 3.22
CA ARG A 264 -10.80 -14.51 3.05
C ARG A 264 -9.73 -15.52 3.46
N LEU A 265 -8.45 -15.21 3.26
CA LEU A 265 -7.35 -16.00 3.77
C LEU A 265 -7.37 -16.06 5.32
N ASN A 266 -7.61 -14.93 5.98
CA ASN A 266 -7.76 -14.90 7.43
C ASN A 266 -8.97 -15.72 7.91
N GLN A 267 -10.09 -15.64 7.20
CA GLN A 267 -11.26 -16.49 7.48
C GLN A 267 -10.94 -17.98 7.34
N LEU A 268 -10.23 -18.37 6.26
CA LEU A 268 -9.77 -19.73 6.04
C LEU A 268 -8.86 -20.22 7.17
N ARG A 269 -7.91 -19.38 7.61
CA ARG A 269 -7.01 -19.68 8.75
C ARG A 269 -7.78 -19.86 10.06
N ASN A 270 -8.90 -19.15 10.21
CA ASN A 270 -9.80 -19.28 11.35
C ASN A 270 -10.81 -20.44 11.22
N GLY A 271 -10.59 -21.37 10.27
CA GLY A 271 -11.40 -22.57 10.10
C GLY A 271 -12.76 -22.34 9.41
N GLN A 272 -12.99 -21.17 8.83
CA GLN A 272 -14.21 -20.93 8.04
C GLN A 272 -14.14 -21.64 6.69
N ASN A 273 -15.28 -22.13 6.21
CA ASN A 273 -15.38 -22.73 4.88
C ASN A 273 -15.41 -21.63 3.82
N ILE A 274 -14.32 -21.49 3.07
CA ILE A 274 -14.12 -20.45 2.05
C ILE A 274 -13.79 -21.10 0.71
N ILE A 275 -14.41 -20.58 -0.35
CA ILE A 275 -14.06 -20.96 -1.72
C ILE A 275 -12.68 -20.37 -2.06
N VAL A 276 -11.66 -21.21 -2.27
CA VAL A 276 -10.27 -20.76 -2.42
C VAL A 276 -10.03 -19.90 -3.67
N SER A 277 -10.81 -20.09 -4.74
CA SER A 277 -10.71 -19.21 -5.93
C SER A 277 -10.97 -17.74 -5.61
N ASN A 278 -11.82 -17.45 -4.62
CA ASN A 278 -12.09 -16.07 -4.15
C ASN A 278 -10.93 -15.46 -3.35
N ILE A 279 -9.90 -16.27 -3.04
CA ILE A 279 -8.65 -15.84 -2.40
C ILE A 279 -7.56 -15.62 -3.45
N THR A 280 -7.39 -16.56 -4.39
CA THR A 280 -6.16 -16.65 -5.17
C THR A 280 -6.27 -16.25 -6.65
N ASP A 281 -7.42 -16.47 -7.30
CA ASP A 281 -7.51 -16.31 -8.77
C ASP A 281 -7.37 -14.84 -9.19
N GLY A 282 -8.03 -13.92 -8.45
CA GLY A 282 -7.88 -12.48 -8.68
C GLY A 282 -6.44 -11.99 -8.54
N PRO A 283 -5.79 -12.20 -7.39
CA PRO A 283 -4.38 -11.87 -7.21
C PRO A 283 -3.46 -12.45 -8.30
N ALA A 284 -3.66 -13.71 -8.71
CA ALA A 284 -2.83 -14.33 -9.74
C ALA A 284 -2.99 -13.67 -11.11
N ASP A 285 -4.23 -13.39 -11.50
CA ASP A 285 -4.54 -12.78 -12.79
C ASP A 285 -4.04 -11.33 -12.87
N PHE A 286 -4.14 -10.58 -11.77
CA PHE A 286 -3.70 -9.19 -11.74
C PHE A 286 -2.18 -9.01 -11.69
N ILE A 287 -1.41 -10.04 -11.31
CA ILE A 287 0.05 -10.04 -11.55
C ILE A 287 0.32 -9.96 -13.06
N VAL A 288 -0.40 -10.72 -13.88
CA VAL A 288 -0.24 -10.73 -15.35
C VAL A 288 -0.73 -9.41 -15.95
N ILE A 289 -1.90 -8.92 -15.53
CA ILE A 289 -2.43 -7.62 -15.99
C ILE A 289 -1.47 -6.49 -15.59
N GLY A 290 -0.97 -6.47 -14.36
CA GLY A 290 -0.03 -5.47 -13.86
C GLY A 290 1.29 -5.45 -14.63
N GLY A 291 1.83 -6.63 -14.94
CA GLY A 291 3.01 -6.75 -15.82
C GLY A 291 2.76 -6.22 -17.23
N ALA A 292 1.59 -6.49 -17.81
CA ALA A 292 1.21 -5.96 -19.13
C ALA A 292 1.01 -4.43 -19.10
N VAL A 293 0.41 -3.89 -18.02
CA VAL A 293 0.32 -2.43 -17.80
C VAL A 293 1.70 -1.81 -17.72
N ALA A 294 2.65 -2.42 -17.00
CA ALA A 294 4.01 -1.92 -16.89
C ALA A 294 4.73 -1.88 -18.25
N LEU A 295 4.57 -2.92 -19.08
CA LEU A 295 5.09 -2.91 -20.46
C LEU A 295 4.47 -1.79 -21.31
N TYR A 296 3.16 -1.59 -21.18
CA TYR A 296 2.46 -0.53 -21.90
C TYR A 296 2.92 0.87 -21.48
N LEU A 297 3.01 1.13 -20.17
CA LEU A 297 3.43 2.42 -19.63
C LEU A 297 4.90 2.72 -19.90
N LYS A 298 5.77 1.70 -19.98
CA LYS A 298 7.18 1.89 -20.38
C LYS A 298 7.29 2.62 -21.74
N ASP A 299 6.37 2.35 -22.66
CA ASP A 299 6.34 2.98 -23.98
C ASP A 299 5.52 4.27 -24.00
N VAL A 300 4.35 4.28 -23.35
CA VAL A 300 3.35 5.36 -23.48
C VAL A 300 3.57 6.50 -22.50
N ASP A 301 4.01 6.20 -21.28
CA ASP A 301 4.31 7.18 -20.25
C ASP A 301 5.61 6.81 -19.50
N PRO A 302 6.77 6.99 -20.16
CA PRO A 302 8.05 6.62 -19.59
C PRO A 302 8.37 7.42 -18.32
N ASN A 303 7.80 8.62 -18.14
CA ASN A 303 8.02 9.42 -16.93
C ASN A 303 7.31 8.80 -15.73
N TYR A 304 6.03 8.47 -15.87
CA TYR A 304 5.29 7.77 -14.83
C TYR A 304 5.85 6.37 -14.57
N PHE A 305 6.16 5.61 -15.63
CA PHE A 305 6.80 4.30 -15.51
C PHE A 305 8.11 4.37 -14.72
N ASN A 306 8.90 5.43 -14.90
CA ASN A 306 10.15 5.62 -14.17
C ASN A 306 9.99 6.21 -12.77
N SER A 307 8.79 6.67 -12.41
CA SER A 307 8.50 7.23 -11.08
C SER A 307 8.75 6.20 -9.97
N LYS A 308 9.18 6.70 -8.80
CA LYS A 308 9.32 5.87 -7.58
C LYS A 308 7.97 5.28 -7.17
N GLN A 309 6.89 6.06 -7.27
CA GLN A 309 5.54 5.64 -6.89
C GLN A 309 5.08 4.41 -7.67
N PHE A 310 5.16 4.44 -9.01
CA PHE A 310 4.70 3.32 -9.83
C PHE A 310 5.50 2.03 -9.58
N LYS A 311 6.84 2.13 -9.54
CA LYS A 311 7.71 0.97 -9.29
C LYS A 311 7.45 0.35 -7.91
N LEU A 312 7.28 1.16 -6.88
CA LEU A 312 6.94 0.65 -5.55
C LEU A 312 5.54 0.03 -5.50
N PHE A 313 4.55 0.67 -6.14
CA PHE A 313 3.20 0.14 -6.23
C PHE A 313 3.17 -1.24 -6.92
N LEU A 314 3.83 -1.35 -8.08
CA LEU A 314 3.89 -2.60 -8.83
C LEU A 314 4.57 -3.71 -8.00
N LYS A 315 5.74 -3.42 -7.40
CA LYS A 315 6.46 -4.37 -6.54
C LYS A 315 5.58 -4.83 -5.37
N PHE A 316 5.00 -3.89 -4.64
CA PHE A 316 4.15 -4.15 -3.48
C PHE A 316 2.94 -5.02 -3.84
N GLN A 317 2.23 -4.71 -4.93
CA GLN A 317 1.03 -5.47 -5.29
C GLN A 317 1.38 -6.90 -5.73
N ILE A 318 2.51 -7.11 -6.41
CA ILE A 318 3.00 -8.45 -6.75
C ILE A 318 3.34 -9.24 -5.49
N GLU A 319 4.15 -8.67 -4.60
CA GLU A 319 4.54 -9.32 -3.33
C GLU A 319 3.32 -9.68 -2.50
N ARG A 320 2.37 -8.75 -2.39
CA ARG A 320 1.12 -8.97 -1.68
C ARG A 320 0.28 -10.07 -2.30
N SER A 321 0.11 -10.05 -3.62
CA SER A 321 -0.63 -11.11 -4.32
C SER A 321 0.01 -12.48 -4.10
N MET A 322 1.34 -12.57 -4.20
CA MET A 322 2.06 -13.82 -3.94
C MET A 322 1.99 -14.24 -2.47
N GLY A 323 2.03 -13.31 -1.51
CA GLY A 323 1.81 -13.59 -0.09
C GLY A 323 0.44 -14.20 0.18
N ILE A 324 -0.62 -13.68 -0.44
CA ILE A 324 -1.98 -14.22 -0.34
C ILE A 324 -2.06 -15.61 -0.97
N ILE A 325 -1.52 -15.77 -2.18
CA ILE A 325 -1.52 -17.05 -2.93
C ILE A 325 -0.73 -18.12 -2.19
N ASN A 326 0.43 -17.79 -1.63
CA ASN A 326 1.24 -18.74 -0.88
C ASN A 326 0.62 -19.03 0.50
N GLY A 327 -0.08 -18.05 1.09
CA GLY A 327 -0.74 -18.18 2.37
C GLY A 327 -1.84 -19.24 2.43
N VAL A 328 -2.45 -19.64 1.30
CA VAL A 328 -3.41 -20.76 1.28
C VAL A 328 -2.73 -22.14 1.32
N GLY A 329 -1.42 -22.21 1.02
CA GLY A 329 -0.66 -23.45 0.88
C GLY A 329 -0.85 -24.15 -0.47
N ASP A 330 0.19 -24.82 -0.94
CA ASP A 330 0.24 -25.38 -2.31
C ASP A 330 -0.88 -26.36 -2.62
N LEU A 331 -1.26 -27.21 -1.66
CA LEU A 331 -2.30 -28.22 -1.83
C LEU A 331 -3.70 -27.62 -2.01
N LYS A 332 -3.92 -26.36 -1.59
CA LYS A 332 -5.20 -25.67 -1.69
C LYS A 332 -5.29 -24.72 -2.88
N LYS A 333 -4.16 -24.41 -3.55
CA LYS A 333 -4.15 -23.53 -4.72
C LYS A 333 -5.03 -24.14 -5.83
N THR A 334 -5.91 -23.31 -6.39
CA THR A 334 -6.77 -23.71 -7.52
C THR A 334 -5.93 -24.09 -8.73
N ASP A 335 -6.48 -24.94 -9.61
CA ASP A 335 -5.84 -25.24 -10.89
C ASP A 335 -5.62 -23.97 -11.73
N HIS A 336 -6.56 -23.03 -11.70
CA HIS A 336 -6.46 -21.74 -12.37
C HIS A 336 -5.23 -20.97 -11.90
N THR A 337 -5.10 -20.73 -10.58
CA THR A 337 -3.98 -20.00 -9.99
C THR A 337 -2.64 -20.67 -10.32
N ARG A 338 -2.54 -21.99 -10.14
CA ARG A 338 -1.31 -22.74 -10.45
C ARG A 338 -0.91 -22.59 -11.91
N ARG A 339 -1.86 -22.78 -12.83
CA ARG A 339 -1.57 -22.65 -14.27
C ARG A 339 -1.28 -21.21 -14.67
N MET A 340 -1.95 -20.22 -14.11
CA MET A 340 -1.71 -18.79 -14.38
C MET A 340 -0.25 -18.42 -14.09
N LEU A 341 0.24 -18.79 -12.89
CA LEU A 341 1.63 -18.56 -12.50
C LEU A 341 2.61 -19.39 -13.33
N ASP A 342 2.29 -20.64 -13.66
CA ASP A 342 3.12 -21.46 -14.53
C ASP A 342 3.22 -20.89 -15.96
N MET A 343 2.13 -20.35 -16.50
CA MET A 343 2.13 -19.70 -17.81
C MET A 343 2.92 -18.39 -17.77
N LEU A 344 2.82 -17.60 -16.69
CA LEU A 344 3.67 -16.42 -16.49
C LEU A 344 5.16 -16.80 -16.51
N LYS A 345 5.54 -17.95 -15.93
CA LYS A 345 6.92 -18.46 -15.91
C LYS A 345 7.39 -18.97 -17.27
N LYS A 346 6.55 -19.77 -17.95
CA LYS A 346 6.99 -20.64 -19.05
C LYS A 346 6.54 -20.17 -20.43
N ASP A 347 5.40 -19.50 -20.52
CA ASP A 347 4.82 -19.16 -21.82
C ASP A 347 5.68 -18.10 -22.55
N PRO A 348 5.99 -18.29 -23.84
CA PRO A 348 6.77 -17.33 -24.62
C PRO A 348 6.13 -15.95 -24.69
N SER A 349 4.79 -15.85 -24.71
CA SER A 349 4.07 -14.57 -24.80
C SER A 349 4.15 -13.73 -23.52
N ALA A 350 4.58 -14.33 -22.39
CA ALA A 350 4.91 -13.60 -21.16
C ALA A 350 6.39 -13.22 -21.04
N LYS A 351 7.26 -13.54 -22.01
CA LYS A 351 8.70 -13.29 -21.91
C LYS A 351 9.01 -11.81 -21.66
N ALA A 352 8.34 -10.89 -22.36
CA ALA A 352 8.55 -9.46 -22.18
C ALA A 352 8.21 -8.99 -20.76
N ILE A 353 7.17 -9.57 -20.12
CA ILE A 353 6.83 -9.26 -18.73
C ILE A 353 7.93 -9.77 -17.81
N ARG A 354 8.40 -11.00 -17.99
CA ARG A 354 9.49 -11.57 -17.18
C ARG A 354 10.76 -10.73 -17.28
N ASP A 355 11.19 -10.43 -18.50
CA ASP A 355 12.38 -9.61 -18.77
C ASP A 355 12.24 -8.23 -18.11
N LEU A 356 11.07 -7.59 -18.21
CA LEU A 356 10.80 -6.30 -17.58
C LEU A 356 10.89 -6.37 -16.05
N LEU A 357 10.33 -7.41 -15.43
CA LEU A 357 10.35 -7.55 -13.97
C LEU A 357 11.77 -7.85 -13.45
N VAL A 358 12.57 -8.63 -14.20
CA VAL A 358 13.98 -8.85 -13.90
C VAL A 358 14.78 -7.54 -14.04
N ASP A 359 14.52 -6.74 -15.08
CA ASP A 359 15.15 -5.44 -15.29
C ASP A 359 14.83 -4.45 -14.16
N LEU A 360 13.57 -4.43 -13.69
CA LEU A 360 13.12 -3.52 -12.64
C LEU A 360 13.60 -3.90 -11.23
N TYR A 361 13.59 -5.19 -10.89
CA TYR A 361 13.74 -5.64 -9.50
C TYR A 361 14.87 -6.64 -9.27
N GLY A 362 15.54 -7.10 -10.34
CA GLY A 362 16.63 -8.05 -10.29
C GLY A 362 16.17 -9.51 -10.27
N LYS A 363 17.12 -10.38 -10.63
CA LYS A 363 16.90 -11.83 -10.73
C LYS A 363 16.62 -12.49 -9.37
N ASP A 364 17.28 -12.03 -8.32
CA ASP A 364 17.10 -12.61 -6.98
C ASP A 364 15.69 -12.38 -6.45
N TRP A 365 15.15 -11.17 -6.66
CA TRP A 365 13.78 -10.83 -6.28
C TRP A 365 12.76 -11.63 -7.11
N THR A 366 12.94 -11.70 -8.43
CA THR A 366 12.02 -12.42 -9.32
C THR A 366 12.02 -13.92 -9.05
N ASN A 367 13.18 -14.53 -8.80
CA ASN A 367 13.27 -15.91 -8.32
C ASN A 367 12.55 -16.11 -6.98
N LYS A 368 12.76 -15.22 -6.01
CA LYS A 368 12.17 -15.33 -4.67
C LYS A 368 10.64 -15.21 -4.70
N ILE A 369 10.12 -14.24 -5.45
CA ILE A 369 8.69 -13.88 -5.41
C ILE A 369 7.88 -14.62 -6.47
N LEU A 370 8.42 -14.78 -7.68
CA LEU A 370 7.69 -15.31 -8.85
C LEU A 370 8.29 -16.60 -9.42
N ASP A 371 9.46 -17.03 -8.95
CA ASP A 371 10.13 -18.28 -9.32
C ASP A 371 10.45 -18.36 -10.83
N PHE A 372 11.09 -17.31 -11.38
CA PHE A 372 11.72 -17.29 -12.71
C PHE A 372 12.88 -16.29 -12.83
#